data_AF-A0A8J7E756-F1
#
_entry.id   AF-A0A8J7E756-F1
#
_cell.length_a   1.000
_cell.length_b   1.000
_cell.length_c   1.000
_cell.angle_alpha   90.00
_cell.angle_beta   90.00
_cell.angle_gamma   90.00
#
_symmetry.space_group_name_H-M   'P 1'
#
loop_
_entity.id
_entity.type
_entity.pdbx_description
1 polymer ?
#
loop_
_entity_poly.entity_id
_entity_poly.type
_entity_poly.pdbx_seq_one_letter_code
_entity_poly.pdbx_strand_id
1 'polypeptide(L)' 'MAINIKNAEVDDLIQRIRQLTGLGPTEIVKAALEREYQEIRRQRRQVQLAQKLPSIQVAAQAKANDFASDALYDETGLPQ' A
#
# COMPACT_ATOMS: atom_id res chain seq x y z
N MET A 1 14.00 -22.68 10.99
CA MET A 1 12.81 -23.49 11.32
C MET A 1 12.24 -24.05 10.03
N ALA A 2 11.98 -25.36 9.96
CA ALA A 2 11.37 -25.99 8.78
C ALA A 2 9.85 -26.05 8.97
N ILE A 3 9.10 -25.49 8.03
CA ILE A 3 7.64 -25.64 7.98
C ILE A 3 7.38 -26.95 7.25
N ASN A 4 6.84 -27.95 7.95
CA ASN A 4 6.46 -29.22 7.34
C ASN A 4 5.01 -29.12 6.89
N ILE A 5 4.81 -28.84 5.61
CA ILE A 5 3.47 -28.83 5.00
C ILE A 5 3.20 -30.25 4.51
N LYS A 6 2.39 -31.02 5.25
CA LYS A 6 1.87 -32.31 4.78
C LYS A 6 0.50 -32.11 4.18
N ASN A 7 0.44 -31.57 2.97
CA ASN A 7 -0.80 -31.41 2.22
C ASN A 7 -0.55 -31.72 0.74
N ALA A 8 -1.21 -32.77 0.23
CA ALA A 8 -1.07 -33.23 -1.15
C ALA A 8 -1.46 -32.18 -2.19
N GLU A 9 -2.41 -31.29 -1.86
CA GLU A 9 -2.83 -30.20 -2.75
C GLU A 9 -1.72 -29.14 -2.90
N VAL A 10 -0.98 -28.88 -1.81
CA VAL A 10 0.15 -27.94 -1.84
C VAL A 10 1.30 -28.53 -2.65
N ASP A 11 1.56 -29.83 -2.52
CA ASP A 11 2.59 -30.51 -3.32
C ASP A 11 2.25 -30.48 -4.82
N ASP A 12 0.99 -30.71 -5.20
CA ASP A 12 0.54 -30.60 -6.59
C ASP A 12 0.70 -29.17 -7.14
N LEU A 13 0.31 -28.15 -6.36
CA LEU A 13 0.51 -26.74 -6.75
C LEU A 13 2.00 -26.40 -6.92
N ILE A 14 2.85 -26.85 -6.00
CA ILE A 14 4.30 -26.66 -6.09
C ILE A 14 4.84 -27.34 -7.35
N GLN A 15 4.41 -28.57 -7.65
CA GLN A 15 4.84 -29.27 -8.86
C GLN A 15 4.43 -28.54 -10.14
N ARG A 16 3.19 -28.04 -10.22
CA ARG A 16 2.70 -27.27 -11.37
C ARG A 16 3.49 -25.98 -11.56
N ILE A 17 3.72 -25.22 -10.49
CA ILE A 17 4.51 -23.99 -10.56
C ILE A 17 5.96 -24.30 -10.94
N ARG A 18 6.52 -25.39 -10.42
CA ARG A 18 7.87 -25.85 -10.78
C ARG A 18 7.98 -26.21 -12.25
N GLN A 19 6.98 -26.87 -12.83
CA GLN A 19 6.95 -27.17 -14.27
C GLN A 19 6.92 -25.89 -15.13
N LEU A 20 6.24 -24.84 -14.67
CA LEU A 20 6.14 -23.57 -15.38
C LEU A 20 7.38 -22.67 -15.23
N THR A 21 8.04 -22.71 -14.08
CA THR A 21 9.07 -21.72 -13.72
C THR A 21 10.48 -22.31 -13.57
N GLY A 22 10.59 -23.63 -13.43
CA GLY A 22 11.85 -24.33 -13.13
C GLY A 22 12.38 -24.13 -11.70
N LEU A 23 11.68 -23.36 -10.86
CA LEU A 23 12.12 -22.99 -9.52
C LEU A 23 12.03 -24.13 -8.50
N GLY A 24 12.84 -24.03 -7.44
CA GLY A 24 12.79 -24.98 -6.34
C GLY A 24 11.52 -24.81 -5.48
N PRO A 25 11.03 -25.89 -4.81
CA PRO A 25 9.87 -25.81 -3.92
C PRO A 25 9.95 -24.69 -2.88
N THR A 26 11.12 -24.53 -2.26
CA THR A 26 11.35 -23.50 -1.24
C THR A 26 11.26 -22.08 -1.81
N GLU A 27 11.75 -21.86 -3.03
CA GLU A 27 11.70 -20.56 -3.70
C GLU A 27 10.26 -20.21 -4.10
N ILE A 28 9.53 -21.20 -4.60
CA ILE A 28 8.10 -21.08 -4.92
C ILE A 28 7.30 -20.69 -3.68
N VAL A 29 7.49 -21.41 -2.57
CA VAL A 29 6.80 -21.14 -1.31
C VAL A 29 7.20 -19.76 -0.77
N LYS A 30 8.50 -19.42 -0.81
CA LYS A 30 8.97 -18.10 -0.37
C LYS A 30 8.32 -16.97 -1.18
N ALA A 31 8.33 -17.07 -2.51
CA ALA A 31 7.75 -16.04 -3.38
C ALA A 31 6.23 -15.89 -3.14
N ALA A 32 5.52 -17.02 -2.97
CA ALA A 32 4.10 -17.00 -2.66
C ALA A 32 3.80 -16.31 -1.31
N LEU A 33 4.58 -16.64 -0.27
CA LEU A 33 4.44 -16.02 1.05
C LEU A 33 4.80 -14.53 1.05
N GLU A 34 5.84 -14.14 0.33
CA GLU A 34 6.22 -12.73 0.18
C GLU A 34 5.10 -11.93 -0.51
N ARG A 35 4.51 -12.49 -1.58
CA ARG A 35 3.40 -11.86 -2.28
C ARG A 35 2.18 -11.69 -1.37
N GLU A 36 1.76 -12.75 -0.68
CA GLU A 36 0.63 -12.70 0.24
C GLU A 36 0.86 -11.70 1.38
N TYR A 37 2.07 -11.70 1.96
CA TYR A 37 2.43 -10.74 2.99
C TYR A 37 2.36 -9.29 2.50
N GLN A 38 2.89 -9.01 1.29
CA GLN A 38 2.84 -7.68 0.70
C GLN A 38 1.41 -7.22 0.43
N GLU A 39 0.55 -8.13 -0.03
CA GLU A 39 -0.85 -7.85 -0.30
C GLU A 39 -1.61 -7.50 0.98
N ILE A 40 -1.50 -8.34 2.02
CA ILE A 40 -2.07 -8.07 3.35
C ILE A 40 -1.55 -6.75 3.93
N ARG A 41 -0.24 -6.50 3.81
CA ARG A 41 0.38 -5.27 4.29
C ARG A 41 -0.18 -4.04 3.57
N ARG A 42 -0.37 -4.11 2.26
CA ARG A 42 -0.95 -3.03 1.45
C ARG A 42 -2.39 -2.77 1.85
N GLN A 43 -3.21 -3.80 1.97
CA GLN A 43 -4.61 -3.68 2.39
C GLN A 43 -4.73 -3.02 3.76
N ARG A 44 -3.93 -3.47 4.74
CA ARG A 44 -3.89 -2.86 6.08
C ARG A 44 -3.50 -1.39 6.04
N ARG A 45 -2.49 -1.03 5.23
CA ARG A 45 -2.08 0.37 5.06
C ARG A 45 -3.19 1.21 4.44
N GLN A 46 -3.89 0.71 3.42
CA GLN A 46 -5.00 1.43 2.79
C GLN A 46 -6.14 1.67 3.78
N VAL A 47 -6.51 0.66 4.58
CA VAL A 47 -7.53 0.81 5.63
C VAL A 47 -7.11 1.85 6.67
N GLN A 48 -5.86 1.80 7.14
CA GLN A 48 -5.35 2.79 8.10
C GLN A 48 -5.31 4.20 7.51
N LEU A 49 -4.95 4.36 6.24
CA LEU A 49 -4.99 5.66 5.55
C LEU A 49 -6.43 6.16 5.42
N ALA A 50 -7.36 5.30 5.01
CA ALA A 50 -8.78 5.65 4.92
C ALA A 50 -9.36 6.10 6.26
N GLN A 51 -8.92 5.51 7.38
CA GLN A 51 -9.32 5.93 8.72
C GLN A 51 -8.71 7.28 9.14
N LYS A 52 -7.50 7.60 8.68
CA LYS A 52 -6.78 8.83 9.05
C LYS A 52 -7.06 10.02 8.13
N LEU A 53 -7.45 9.77 6.89
CA LEU A 53 -7.75 10.81 5.91
C LEU A 53 -8.84 11.80 6.37
N PRO A 54 -9.96 11.36 6.98
CA PRO A 54 -11.00 12.27 7.44
C PRO A 54 -10.50 13.28 8.48
N SER A 55 -9.71 12.83 9.46
CA SER A 55 -9.19 13.73 10.51
C SER A 55 -8.18 14.73 9.96
N ILE A 56 -7.34 14.31 9.01
CA ILE A 56 -6.41 15.19 8.31
C ILE A 56 -7.18 16.21 7.45
N GLN A 57 -8.25 15.79 6.76
CA GLN A 57 -9.05 16.67 5.91
C GLN A 57 -9.77 17.75 6.73
N VAL A 58 -10.34 17.38 7.88
CA VAL A 58 -10.96 18.34 8.82
C VAL A 58 -9.90 19.32 9.35
N ALA A 59 -8.73 18.84 9.75
CA ALA A 59 -7.65 19.70 10.22
C ALA A 59 -7.10 20.64 9.13
N ALA A 60 -7.05 20.17 7.87
CA ALA A 60 -6.63 20.96 6.73
C ALA A 60 -7.66 22.04 6.40
N GLN A 61 -8.95 21.73 6.39
CA GLN A 61 -10.03 22.71 6.20
C GLN A 61 -10.02 23.77 7.31
N ALA A 62 -9.81 23.38 8.57
CA ALA A 62 -9.74 24.33 9.68
C ALA A 62 -8.51 25.26 9.63
N LYS A 63 -7.42 24.83 8.98
CA LYS A 63 -6.20 25.63 8.79
C LYS A 63 -6.12 26.33 7.44
N ALA A 64 -7.02 26.01 6.52
CA ALA A 64 -7.09 26.69 5.23
C ALA A 64 -7.59 28.10 5.49
N ASN A 65 -6.68 29.08 5.44
CA ASN A 65 -7.08 30.47 5.31
C ASN A 65 -7.59 30.69 3.89
N ASP A 66 -8.70 31.41 3.74
CA ASP A 66 -9.10 31.89 2.42
C ASP A 66 -7.96 32.72 1.84
N PHE A 67 -7.45 32.26 0.70
CA PHE A 67 -6.41 32.95 -0.04
C PHE A 67 -7.06 34.14 -0.75
N ALA A 68 -7.03 35.30 -0.11
CA ALA A 68 -7.41 36.55 -0.74
C ALA A 68 -6.26 37.05 -1.62
N SER A 69 -6.35 36.83 -2.93
CA SER A 69 -5.40 37.39 -3.92
C SER A 69 -5.26 38.90 -3.80
N ASP A 70 -6.32 39.56 -3.36
CA ASP A 70 -6.44 41.00 -3.22
C ASP A 70 -5.61 41.54 -2.03
N ALA A 71 -5.10 40.65 -1.17
CA ALA A 71 -4.17 41.00 -0.09
C ALA A 71 -2.70 40.97 -0.53
N LEU A 72 -2.40 40.47 -1.73
CA LEU A 72 -1.03 40.37 -2.24
C LEU A 72 -0.62 41.58 -3.08
N TYR A 73 -1.59 42.27 -3.67
CA TYR A 73 -1.34 43.39 -4.58
C TYR A 73 -2.19 44.59 -4.16
N ASP A 74 -1.59 45.78 -4.18
CA ASP A 74 -2.32 47.02 -3.96
C ASP A 74 -3.26 47.37 -5.13
N GLU A 75 -4.04 48.44 -4.99
CA GLU A 75 -4.99 48.90 -6.02
C GLU A 75 -4.32 49.30 -7.35
N THR A 76 -2.98 49.39 -7.37
CA THR A 76 -2.16 49.67 -8.55
C THR A 76 -1.50 48.42 -9.15
N GLY A 77 -1.75 47.24 -8.57
CA GLY A 77 -1.24 45.95 -9.04
C GLY A 77 0.21 45.66 -8.62
N LEU A 78 0.76 46.39 -7.65
CA LEU A 78 2.11 46.17 -7.13
C LEU A 78 2.07 45.28 -5.88
N PRO A 79 3.04 44.37 -5.72
CA PRO A 79 3.13 43.54 -4.52
C PRO A 79 3.42 44.42 -3.30
N GLN A 80 2.66 44.22 -2.22
CA GLN A 80 2.92 44.86 -0.91
C GLN A 80 4.15 44.28 -0.20
#